data_AF-A0A6P0NA98-F1
#
_entry.id   AF-A0A6P0NA98-F1
#
_cell.length_a   1.000
_cell.length_b   1.000
_cell.length_c   1.000
_cell.angle_alpha   90.00
_cell.angle_beta   90.00
_cell.angle_gamma   90.00
#
_symmetry.space_group_name_H-M   'P 1'
#
loop_
_entity.id
_entity.type
_entity.pdbx_description
1 polymer ?
#
loop_
_entity_poly.entity_id
_entity_poly.type
_entity_poly.pdbx_seq_one_letter_code
_entity_poly.pdbx_strand_id
1 'polypeptide(L)'
;MLGCILIVPHGDFREVGAVPRFWLGISVISLGFLLSWGLSVYTRYPAKVGNSKLGISQQAKRINNRINNNSIKTRLWQQVYKGFIKSLSIKYFRKIKTQHSGLNFWSTTILSRLLLLPMYPGDDVWRYLWEGYIQTLGFSPYHLPPNAAELIPYHTEWWSLINHPTVSAIYPPVAQLGFRLLALIDLKVWLFKIAFILADLLICWLLSRRFGYQQAIFYAWNPLIIYSFAGGAH
;
A
#
# COMPACT_ATOMS: atom_id res chain seq x y z
N MET A 1 10.90 7.59 -6.03
CA MET A 1 12.25 7.53 -5.41
C MET A 1 12.56 8.81 -4.66
N LEU A 2 12.54 10.00 -5.29
CA LEU A 2 12.82 11.28 -4.60
C LEU A 2 11.98 11.47 -3.33
N GLY A 3 10.68 11.22 -3.41
CA GLY A 3 9.81 11.32 -2.24
C GLY A 3 10.20 10.36 -1.10
N CYS A 4 10.77 9.18 -1.40
CA CYS A 4 11.29 8.28 -0.36
C CYS A 4 12.44 8.95 0.39
N ILE A 5 13.40 9.52 -0.33
CA ILE A 5 14.55 10.25 0.26
C ILE A 5 14.07 11.42 1.13
N LEU A 6 13.02 12.12 0.72
CA LEU A 6 12.44 13.23 1.48
C LEU A 6 11.77 12.80 2.79
N ILE A 7 11.17 11.59 2.85
CA ILE A 7 10.48 11.14 4.08
C ILE A 7 11.40 10.47 5.09
N VAL A 8 12.53 9.87 4.67
CA VAL A 8 13.43 9.14 5.58
C VAL A 8 13.81 9.93 6.84
N PRO A 9 14.22 11.22 6.75
CA PRO A 9 14.64 11.99 7.92
C PRO A 9 13.47 12.45 8.81
N HIS A 10 12.23 12.21 8.39
CA HIS A 10 11.02 12.77 9.01
C HIS A 10 9.98 11.70 9.34
N GLY A 11 10.40 10.44 9.45
CA GLY A 11 9.54 9.33 9.83
C GLY A 11 9.21 9.28 11.33
N ASP A 12 9.96 9.99 12.18
CA ASP A 12 9.70 10.06 13.62
C ASP A 12 8.71 11.20 13.92
N PHE A 13 7.46 10.86 14.21
CA PHE A 13 6.41 11.86 14.48
C PHE A 13 6.42 12.42 15.90
N ARG A 14 7.35 11.98 16.74
CA ARG A 14 7.59 12.59 18.07
C ARG A 14 8.41 13.86 17.94
N GLU A 15 9.12 14.03 16.82
CA GLU A 15 9.86 15.25 16.52
C GLU A 15 8.94 16.37 16.06
N VAL A 16 9.04 17.54 16.72
CA VAL A 16 8.26 18.72 16.36
C VAL A 16 8.61 19.18 14.95
N GLY A 17 7.60 19.26 14.08
CA GLY A 17 7.78 19.70 12.70
C GLY A 17 8.16 18.60 11.70
N ALA A 18 8.27 17.33 12.13
CA ALA A 18 8.46 16.21 11.20
C ALA A 18 7.26 16.04 10.26
N VAL A 19 6.03 16.14 10.79
CA VAL A 19 4.79 15.88 10.05
C VAL A 19 4.66 16.70 8.76
N PRO A 20 4.80 18.04 8.74
CA PRO A 20 4.73 18.80 7.48
C PRO A 20 5.75 18.36 6.43
N ARG A 21 6.99 18.04 6.84
CA ARG A 21 8.05 17.62 5.90
C ARG A 21 7.82 16.19 5.39
N PHE A 22 7.34 15.31 6.26
CA PHE A 22 6.88 13.99 5.89
C PHE A 22 5.79 14.05 4.82
N TRP A 23 4.77 14.91 5.01
CA TRP A 23 3.69 15.11 4.03
C TRP A 23 4.18 15.60 2.67
N LEU A 24 5.21 16.46 2.62
CA LEU A 24 5.83 16.86 1.36
C LEU A 24 6.42 15.67 0.63
N GLY A 25 7.19 14.82 1.32
CA GLY A 25 7.76 13.62 0.71
C GLY A 25 6.68 12.64 0.22
N ILE A 26 5.64 12.38 1.03
CA ILE A 26 4.48 11.56 0.63
C ILE A 26 3.77 12.12 -0.60
N SER A 27 3.62 13.45 -0.69
CA SER A 27 3.01 14.11 -1.86
C SER A 27 3.82 13.85 -3.13
N VAL A 28 5.16 13.88 -3.03
CA VAL A 28 6.05 13.58 -4.15
C VAL A 28 5.96 12.10 -4.58
N ILE A 29 5.91 11.15 -3.63
CA ILE A 29 5.72 9.72 -3.96
C ILE A 29 4.36 9.52 -4.65
N SER A 30 3.30 10.13 -4.11
CA SER A 30 1.93 10.02 -4.61
C SER A 30 1.78 10.60 -6.02
N LEU A 31 2.40 11.75 -6.30
CA LEU A 31 2.43 12.31 -7.64
C LEU A 31 3.11 11.35 -8.63
N GLY A 32 4.25 10.77 -8.26
CA GLY A 32 4.94 9.77 -9.09
C GLY A 32 4.06 8.53 -9.36
N PHE A 33 3.34 8.06 -8.35
CA PHE A 33 2.40 6.96 -8.50
C PHE A 33 1.24 7.30 -9.45
N LEU A 34 0.60 8.46 -9.32
CA LEU A 34 -0.46 8.90 -10.23
C LEU A 34 0.02 9.06 -11.67
N LEU A 35 1.22 9.61 -11.86
CA LEU A 35 1.83 9.74 -13.18
C LEU A 35 2.11 8.37 -13.82
N SER A 36 2.38 7.34 -13.01
CA SER A 36 2.54 5.97 -13.50
C SER A 36 1.25 5.39 -14.10
N TRP A 37 0.08 5.87 -13.71
CA TRP A 37 -1.20 5.41 -14.26
C TRP A 37 -1.41 5.90 -15.70
N GLY A 38 -0.93 7.11 -16.02
CA GLY A 38 -0.94 7.64 -17.38
C GLY A 38 -0.07 6.85 -18.36
N LEU A 39 0.85 6.04 -17.85
CA LEU A 39 1.72 5.14 -18.61
C LEU A 39 1.06 3.78 -18.89
N SER A 40 0.04 3.41 -18.10
CA SER A 40 -0.64 2.12 -18.15
C SER A 40 -1.96 2.21 -18.93
N VAL A 41 -1.86 2.41 -20.25
CA VAL A 41 -3.00 2.19 -21.16
C VAL A 41 -2.60 1.19 -22.24
N TYR A 42 -2.76 -0.11 -21.96
CA TYR A 42 -3.27 -1.12 -22.90
C TYR A 42 -3.43 -2.47 -22.20
N THR A 43 -4.63 -2.82 -21.74
CA THR A 43 -4.99 -4.22 -21.51
C THR A 43 -5.51 -4.82 -22.80
N ARG A 44 -4.67 -5.61 -23.46
CA ARG A 44 -5.13 -6.60 -24.44
C ARG A 44 -5.74 -7.76 -23.65
N TYR A 45 -7.04 -7.74 -23.42
CA TYR A 45 -7.79 -8.98 -23.20
C TYR A 45 -7.88 -9.70 -24.56
N PRO A 46 -7.33 -10.89 -24.78
CA PRO A 46 -7.79 -11.74 -25.87
C PRO A 46 -9.02 -12.49 -25.38
N ALA A 47 -10.11 -11.78 -25.07
CA ALA A 47 -11.41 -12.42 -25.11
C ALA A 47 -11.79 -12.47 -26.60
N LYS A 48 -11.41 -13.56 -27.29
CA LYS A 48 -12.19 -14.00 -28.45
C LYS A 48 -13.56 -14.39 -27.89
N VAL A 49 -14.41 -13.40 -27.65
CA VAL A 49 -15.85 -13.64 -27.63
C VAL A 49 -16.19 -13.86 -29.10
N GLY A 50 -16.30 -15.14 -29.47
CA GLY A 50 -16.84 -15.52 -30.76
C GLY A 50 -18.15 -14.77 -30.95
N ASN A 51 -18.24 -14.06 -32.07
CA ASN A 51 -19.37 -13.20 -32.41
C ASN A 51 -20.56 -14.06 -32.87
N SER A 52 -20.98 -15.00 -32.00
CA SER A 52 -22.08 -15.91 -32.24
C SER A 52 -23.11 -15.72 -31.13
N LYS A 53 -24.20 -15.04 -31.52
CA LYS A 53 -25.51 -15.02 -30.86
C LYS A 53 -25.59 -14.26 -29.52
N LEU A 54 -25.66 -12.93 -29.62
CA LEU A 54 -26.41 -12.14 -28.64
C LEU A 54 -27.48 -11.35 -29.41
N GLY A 55 -28.66 -11.99 -29.52
CA GLY A 55 -29.90 -11.37 -29.96
C GLY A 55 -30.37 -10.35 -28.93
N ILE A 56 -29.69 -9.20 -28.87
CA ILE A 56 -30.17 -8.03 -28.13
C ILE A 56 -31.28 -7.43 -29.00
N SER A 57 -32.48 -7.88 -28.68
CA SER A 57 -33.73 -7.62 -29.36
C SER A 57 -33.99 -6.13 -29.55
N GLN A 58 -34.78 -5.83 -30.58
CA GLN A 58 -35.33 -4.52 -30.94
C GLN A 58 -35.98 -3.74 -29.76
N GLN A 59 -36.18 -4.39 -28.61
CA GLN A 59 -36.69 -3.85 -27.36
C GLN A 59 -35.75 -2.81 -26.72
N ALA A 60 -34.43 -3.01 -26.79
CA ALA A 60 -33.45 -2.03 -26.28
C ALA A 60 -33.46 -0.72 -27.11
N LYS A 61 -33.71 -0.82 -28.42
CA LYS A 61 -33.88 0.34 -29.31
C LYS A 61 -35.15 1.15 -28.99
N ARG A 62 -36.24 0.48 -28.58
CA ARG A 62 -37.50 1.14 -28.21
C ARG A 62 -37.42 1.91 -26.89
N ILE A 63 -36.65 1.41 -25.92
CA ILE A 63 -36.44 2.10 -24.64
C ILE A 63 -35.61 3.37 -24.84
N ASN A 64 -34.58 3.32 -25.70
CA ASN A 64 -33.72 4.48 -25.98
C ASN A 64 -34.48 5.62 -26.69
N ASN A 65 -35.44 5.30 -27.56
CA ASN A 65 -36.30 6.30 -28.22
C ASN A 65 -37.32 6.96 -27.28
N ARG A 66 -37.64 6.36 -26.12
CA ARG A 66 -38.61 6.91 -25.15
C ARG A 66 -37.99 7.91 -24.18
N ILE A 67 -36.68 7.82 -23.94
CA ILE A 67 -35.93 8.70 -23.01
C ILE A 67 -35.60 10.06 -23.67
N ASN A 68 -35.65 10.13 -25.00
CA ASN A 68 -35.17 11.30 -25.75
C ASN A 68 -36.18 12.46 -25.86
N ASN A 69 -37.32 12.39 -25.15
CA ASN A 69 -38.40 13.38 -25.29
C ASN A 69 -38.68 14.22 -24.04
N ASN A 70 -37.74 14.35 -23.09
CA ASN A 70 -37.93 15.29 -21.99
C ASN A 70 -36.65 16.02 -21.54
N SER A 71 -36.72 17.34 -21.70
CA SER A 71 -36.03 18.40 -20.96
C SER A 71 -34.71 18.96 -21.52
N ILE A 72 -34.83 20.22 -21.93
CA ILE A 72 -33.82 21.20 -22.34
C ILE A 72 -32.77 21.48 -21.23
N LYS A 73 -32.98 20.99 -19.99
CA LYS A 73 -32.01 21.10 -18.87
C LYS A 73 -30.77 20.20 -18.99
N THR A 74 -30.75 19.28 -19.96
CA THR A 74 -29.66 18.32 -20.15
C THR A 74 -28.46 18.87 -20.93
N ARG A 75 -28.58 19.99 -21.66
CA ARG A 75 -27.49 20.50 -22.50
C ARG A 75 -26.33 21.13 -21.72
N LEU A 76 -26.62 21.88 -20.65
CA LEU A 76 -25.58 22.56 -19.86
C LEU A 76 -24.78 21.55 -19.01
N TRP A 77 -25.48 20.63 -18.33
CA TRP A 77 -24.85 19.54 -17.60
C TRP A 77 -24.10 18.57 -18.53
N GLN A 78 -24.60 18.30 -19.75
CA GLN A 78 -23.83 17.54 -20.73
C GLN A 78 -22.61 18.29 -21.24
N GLN A 79 -22.63 19.62 -21.36
CA GLN A 79 -21.45 20.39 -21.78
C GLN A 79 -20.40 20.49 -20.67
N VAL A 80 -20.82 20.67 -19.41
CA VAL A 80 -19.93 20.64 -18.25
C VAL A 80 -19.38 19.22 -18.04
N TYR A 81 -20.22 18.19 -18.13
CA TYR A 81 -19.79 16.79 -18.07
C TYR A 81 -18.87 16.41 -19.24
N LYS A 82 -19.18 16.82 -20.46
CA LYS A 82 -18.29 16.63 -21.63
C LYS A 82 -17.02 17.47 -21.51
N GLY A 83 -17.06 18.66 -20.92
CA GLY A 83 -15.89 19.51 -20.68
C GLY A 83 -14.97 18.92 -19.61
N PHE A 84 -15.55 18.39 -18.53
CA PHE A 84 -14.86 17.67 -17.46
C PHE A 84 -14.26 16.35 -17.96
N ILE A 85 -15.05 15.54 -18.70
CA ILE A 85 -14.56 14.34 -19.40
C ILE A 85 -13.54 14.70 -20.49
N LYS A 86 -13.61 15.88 -21.12
CA LYS A 86 -12.64 16.32 -22.15
C LYS A 86 -11.34 16.86 -21.53
N SER A 87 -11.42 17.45 -20.33
CA SER A 87 -10.29 17.84 -19.48
C SER A 87 -9.60 16.61 -18.87
N LEU A 88 -10.36 15.59 -18.48
CA LEU A 88 -9.86 14.27 -18.04
C LEU A 88 -9.57 13.30 -19.21
N SER A 89 -10.01 13.61 -20.43
CA SER A 89 -9.77 12.79 -21.61
C SER A 89 -8.32 12.93 -22.00
N ILE A 90 -7.49 12.05 -21.46
CA ILE A 90 -6.62 11.04 -22.10
C ILE A 90 -6.07 11.33 -23.52
N LYS A 91 -6.72 12.12 -24.36
CA LYS A 91 -6.25 12.55 -25.68
C LYS A 91 -4.92 13.33 -25.65
N TYR A 92 -4.61 14.10 -24.61
CA TYR A 92 -3.30 14.75 -24.49
C TYR A 92 -2.21 13.81 -23.94
N PHE A 93 -2.60 12.74 -23.24
CA PHE A 93 -1.70 11.71 -22.71
C PHE A 93 -1.53 10.50 -23.65
N ARG A 94 -2.07 10.59 -24.87
CA ARG A 94 -2.30 9.45 -25.78
C ARG A 94 -1.04 8.92 -26.48
N LYS A 95 0.15 9.37 -26.10
CA LYS A 95 1.40 9.08 -26.80
C LYS A 95 2.55 8.65 -25.88
N ILE A 96 2.26 7.97 -24.76
CA ILE A 96 3.30 7.28 -24.00
C ILE A 96 2.99 5.78 -24.02
N LYS A 97 3.70 5.08 -24.90
CA LYS A 97 3.55 3.64 -25.15
C LYS A 97 4.60 2.89 -24.32
N THR A 98 4.48 2.93 -23.00
CA THR A 98 5.44 2.30 -22.10
C THR A 98 4.91 0.96 -21.61
N GLN A 99 5.39 -0.11 -22.24
CA GLN A 99 5.36 -1.43 -21.62
C GLN A 99 6.44 -1.45 -20.53
N HIS A 100 6.07 -1.66 -19.27
CA HIS A 100 7.05 -1.85 -18.22
C HIS A 100 7.74 -3.21 -18.44
N SER A 101 9.06 -3.18 -18.68
CA SER A 101 9.87 -4.40 -18.59
C SER A 101 9.82 -4.91 -17.15
N GLY A 102 9.95 -6.23 -16.98
CA GLY A 102 10.02 -6.82 -15.63
C GLY A 102 11.14 -6.19 -14.79
N LEU A 103 12.25 -5.81 -15.44
CA LEU A 103 13.36 -5.10 -14.80
C LEU A 103 12.93 -3.74 -14.23
N ASN A 104 12.21 -2.90 -15.00
CA ASN A 104 11.78 -1.59 -14.53
C ASN A 104 10.76 -1.69 -13.37
N PHE A 105 9.88 -2.69 -13.44
CA PHE A 105 8.94 -3.00 -12.36
C PHE A 105 9.70 -3.34 -11.07
N TRP A 106 10.55 -4.36 -11.12
CA TRP A 106 11.24 -4.87 -9.93
C TRP A 106 12.27 -3.89 -9.37
N SER A 107 13.02 -3.18 -10.22
CA SER A 107 13.95 -2.15 -9.74
C SER A 107 13.25 -1.05 -8.97
N THR A 108 12.10 -0.56 -9.46
CA THR A 108 11.33 0.48 -8.75
C THR A 108 10.72 -0.06 -7.46
N THR A 109 10.14 -1.26 -7.52
CA THR A 109 9.55 -1.93 -6.36
C THR A 109 10.60 -2.14 -5.29
N ILE A 110 11.75 -2.76 -5.57
CA ILE A 110 12.79 -3.06 -4.58
C ILE A 110 13.45 -1.77 -4.06
N LEU A 111 13.86 -0.86 -4.96
CA LEU A 111 14.58 0.35 -4.57
C LEU A 111 13.76 1.25 -3.65
N SER A 112 12.44 1.37 -3.88
CA SER A 112 11.58 2.15 -2.97
C SER A 112 11.57 1.61 -1.54
N ARG A 113 11.58 0.28 -1.35
CA ARG A 113 11.61 -0.32 -0.01
C ARG A 113 12.97 -0.15 0.64
N LEU A 114 14.05 -0.40 -0.12
CA LEU A 114 15.42 -0.24 0.39
C LEU A 114 15.69 1.20 0.83
N LEU A 115 15.19 2.19 0.08
CA LEU A 115 15.31 3.61 0.46
C LEU A 115 14.59 3.94 1.76
N LEU A 116 13.51 3.24 2.12
CA LEU A 116 12.76 3.49 3.37
C LEU A 116 13.18 2.62 4.55
N LEU A 117 14.00 1.59 4.31
CA LEU A 117 14.55 0.75 5.37
C LEU A 117 15.16 1.55 6.54
N PRO A 118 15.97 2.61 6.33
CA PRO A 118 16.57 3.39 7.43
C PRO A 118 15.63 4.42 8.07
N MET A 119 14.41 4.61 7.57
CA MET A 119 13.45 5.54 8.18
C MET A 119 13.14 5.12 9.63
N TYR A 120 12.84 6.06 10.52
CA TYR A 120 12.34 5.71 11.85
C TYR A 120 11.07 4.83 11.71
N PRO A 121 10.94 3.72 12.48
CA PRO A 121 9.78 2.84 12.35
C PRO A 121 8.50 3.50 12.84
N GLY A 122 7.35 2.92 12.46
CA GLY A 122 6.09 3.22 13.11
C GLY A 122 6.03 2.58 14.50
N ASP A 123 5.11 3.08 15.32
CA ASP A 123 5.07 2.73 16.73
C ASP A 123 4.71 1.26 17.00
N ASP A 124 3.97 0.61 16.09
CA ASP A 124 3.54 -0.79 16.26
C ASP A 124 4.72 -1.77 16.29
N VAL A 125 5.86 -1.42 15.68
CA VAL A 125 7.02 -2.32 15.65
C VAL A 125 7.49 -2.67 17.05
N TRP A 126 7.44 -1.71 17.99
CA TRP A 126 7.85 -1.91 19.39
C TRP A 126 6.95 -2.93 20.07
N ARG A 127 5.67 -2.93 19.70
CA ARG A 127 4.70 -3.93 20.16
C ARG A 127 5.04 -5.32 19.61
N TYR A 128 5.39 -5.43 18.33
CA TYR A 128 5.77 -6.71 17.71
C TYR A 128 7.04 -7.30 18.34
N LEU A 129 8.06 -6.46 18.58
CA LEU A 129 9.28 -6.87 19.27
C LEU A 129 8.97 -7.39 20.67
N TRP A 130 8.18 -6.63 21.43
CA TRP A 130 7.79 -6.99 22.80
C TRP A 130 7.03 -8.31 22.86
N GLU A 131 5.98 -8.45 22.05
CA GLU A 131 5.13 -9.64 22.08
C GLU A 131 5.88 -10.88 21.56
N GLY A 132 6.77 -10.72 20.58
CA GLY A 132 7.71 -11.77 20.19
C GLY A 132 8.64 -12.17 21.32
N TYR A 133 9.22 -11.18 22.02
CA TYR A 133 10.16 -11.40 23.13
C TYR A 133 9.53 -12.14 24.31
N ILE A 134 8.39 -11.70 24.82
CA ILE A 134 7.78 -12.35 25.99
C ILE A 134 7.32 -13.79 25.69
N GLN A 135 7.01 -14.10 24.42
CA GLN A 135 6.76 -15.48 24.00
C GLN A 135 8.00 -16.37 24.08
N THR A 136 9.21 -15.84 23.89
CA THR A 136 10.44 -16.64 24.04
C THR A 136 10.72 -16.97 25.51
N LEU A 137 10.19 -16.16 26.43
CA LEU A 137 10.23 -16.39 27.88
C LEU A 137 9.11 -17.31 28.39
N GLY A 138 8.20 -17.74 27.51
CA GLY A 138 7.08 -18.63 27.87
C GLY A 138 5.79 -17.91 28.29
N PHE A 139 5.75 -16.57 28.24
CA PHE A 139 4.53 -15.82 28.51
C PHE A 139 3.62 -15.72 27.27
N SER A 140 2.32 -15.63 27.51
CA SER A 140 1.32 -15.42 26.45
C SER A 140 0.96 -13.93 26.31
N PRO A 141 1.22 -13.29 25.16
CA PRO A 141 0.81 -11.91 24.89
C PRO A 141 -0.70 -11.69 24.93
N TYR A 142 -1.49 -12.75 24.72
CA TYR A 142 -2.94 -12.70 24.79
C TYR A 142 -3.45 -12.62 26.23
N HIS A 143 -2.65 -13.07 27.19
CA HIS A 143 -3.02 -13.10 28.61
C HIS A 143 -2.45 -11.91 29.38
N LEU A 144 -1.19 -11.56 29.14
CA LEU A 144 -0.50 -10.49 29.86
C LEU A 144 -0.29 -9.25 28.97
N PRO A 145 -0.86 -8.08 29.32
CA PRO A 145 -0.50 -6.83 28.66
C PRO A 145 0.95 -6.44 29.01
N PRO A 146 1.63 -5.60 28.20
CA PRO A 146 3.03 -5.21 28.45
C PRO A 146 3.32 -4.64 29.84
N ASN A 147 2.36 -3.95 30.46
CA ASN A 147 2.52 -3.35 31.78
C ASN A 147 2.11 -4.29 32.94
N ALA A 148 1.82 -5.56 32.66
CA ALA A 148 1.52 -6.54 33.70
C ALA A 148 2.66 -6.61 34.72
N ALA A 149 2.32 -6.76 36.01
CA ALA A 149 3.28 -6.74 37.11
C ALA A 149 4.34 -7.85 36.97
N GLU A 150 3.92 -9.00 36.44
CA GLU A 150 4.75 -10.17 36.15
C GLU A 150 5.82 -9.88 35.09
N LEU A 151 5.60 -8.90 34.23
CA LEU A 151 6.49 -8.58 33.11
C LEU A 151 7.47 -7.44 33.42
N ILE A 152 7.32 -6.74 34.55
CA ILE A 152 8.21 -5.64 34.98
C ILE A 152 9.70 -6.02 34.92
N PRO A 153 10.14 -7.22 35.41
CA PRO A 153 11.55 -7.59 35.38
C PRO A 153 12.14 -7.73 33.96
N TYR A 154 11.30 -7.81 32.93
CA TYR A 154 11.72 -8.04 31.55
C TYR A 154 11.61 -6.77 30.68
N HIS A 155 11.30 -5.61 31.27
CA HIS A 155 11.23 -4.35 30.52
C HIS A 155 12.59 -4.03 29.88
N THR A 156 12.57 -3.85 28.56
CA THR A 156 13.74 -3.48 27.77
C THR A 156 13.98 -1.98 27.82
N GLU A 157 15.16 -1.52 27.38
CA GLU A 157 15.50 -0.09 27.30
C GLU A 157 14.51 0.73 26.44
N TRP A 158 13.87 0.07 25.47
CA TRP A 158 12.89 0.66 24.56
C TRP A 158 11.44 0.37 24.97
N TRP A 159 11.18 -0.24 26.14
CA TRP A 159 9.83 -0.60 26.59
C TRP A 159 8.86 0.59 26.61
N SER A 160 9.36 1.78 26.94
CA SER A 160 8.58 3.04 26.95
C SER A 160 8.03 3.45 25.58
N LEU A 161 8.50 2.83 24.49
CA LEU A 161 8.04 3.06 23.12
C LEU A 161 6.86 2.17 22.73
N ILE A 162 6.47 1.20 23.57
CA ILE A 162 5.37 0.29 23.28
C ILE A 162 4.04 1.02 23.39
N ASN A 163 3.27 1.00 22.30
CA ASN A 163 1.90 1.50 22.29
C ASN A 163 0.93 0.61 23.07
N HIS A 164 -0.10 1.25 23.63
CA HIS A 164 -1.19 0.61 24.38
C HIS A 164 -0.70 -0.42 25.43
N PRO A 165 0.21 -0.04 26.34
CA PRO A 165 0.88 -1.00 27.23
C PRO A 165 -0.07 -1.68 28.22
N THR A 166 -1.30 -1.18 28.37
CA THR A 166 -2.36 -1.72 29.23
C THR A 166 -3.24 -2.78 28.55
N VAL A 167 -3.12 -2.96 27.23
CA VAL A 167 -3.98 -3.86 26.45
C VAL A 167 -3.18 -5.09 26.05
N SER A 168 -3.78 -6.28 26.08
CA SER A 168 -3.16 -7.53 25.60
C SER A 168 -3.16 -7.61 24.06
N ALA A 169 -2.49 -8.62 23.51
CA ALA A 169 -2.35 -8.79 22.07
C ALA A 169 -3.71 -8.95 21.35
N ILE A 170 -3.85 -8.25 20.22
CA ILE A 170 -5.01 -8.37 19.31
C ILE A 170 -4.65 -9.04 17.97
N TYR A 171 -3.36 -9.35 17.75
CA TYR A 171 -2.90 -9.87 16.47
C TYR A 171 -3.26 -11.35 16.28
N PRO A 172 -3.54 -11.79 15.04
CA PRO A 172 -3.84 -13.20 14.76
C PRO A 172 -2.70 -14.14 15.18
N PRO A 173 -2.99 -15.41 15.54
CA PRO A 173 -1.98 -16.36 16.00
C PRO A 173 -0.78 -16.56 15.06
N VAL A 174 -1.03 -16.52 13.75
CA VAL A 174 0.04 -16.65 12.74
C VAL A 174 0.99 -15.44 12.78
N ALA A 175 0.48 -14.23 13.00
CA ALA A 175 1.31 -13.04 13.15
C ALA A 175 2.15 -13.13 14.44
N GLN A 176 1.54 -13.55 15.56
CA GLN A 176 2.27 -13.76 16.81
C GLN A 176 3.39 -14.79 16.70
N LEU A 177 3.14 -15.89 15.98
CA LEU A 177 4.17 -16.87 15.70
C LEU A 177 5.33 -16.26 14.90
N GLY A 178 5.02 -15.42 13.90
CA GLY A 178 6.02 -14.66 13.17
C GLY A 178 6.88 -13.77 14.08
N PHE A 179 6.25 -13.02 14.98
CA PHE A 179 6.95 -12.16 15.95
C PHE A 179 7.86 -12.97 16.88
N ARG A 180 7.37 -14.12 17.38
CA ARG A 180 8.17 -15.04 18.19
C ARG A 180 9.39 -15.54 17.42
N LEU A 181 9.21 -15.98 16.17
CA LEU A 181 10.31 -16.50 15.35
C LEU A 181 11.38 -15.43 15.08
N LEU A 182 10.98 -14.18 14.84
CA LEU A 182 11.92 -13.08 14.67
C LEU A 182 12.64 -12.74 15.98
N ALA A 183 11.91 -12.72 17.11
CA ALA A 183 12.48 -12.47 18.43
C ALA A 183 13.45 -13.57 18.91
N LEU A 184 13.30 -14.81 18.42
CA LEU A 184 14.28 -15.88 18.64
C LEU A 184 15.62 -15.63 17.91
N ILE A 185 15.61 -14.83 16.85
CA ILE A 185 16.82 -14.45 16.09
C ILE A 185 17.45 -13.21 16.73
N ASP A 186 16.70 -12.10 16.82
CA ASP A 186 17.18 -10.84 17.37
C ASP A 186 16.03 -9.87 17.68
N LEU A 187 16.22 -8.96 18.64
CA LEU A 187 15.25 -7.91 18.99
C LEU A 187 15.61 -6.58 18.33
N LYS A 188 15.88 -6.61 17.03
CA LYS A 188 16.25 -5.43 16.25
C LYS A 188 15.14 -5.05 15.29
N VAL A 189 14.80 -3.76 15.28
CA VAL A 189 13.79 -3.17 14.37
C VAL A 189 14.06 -3.51 12.91
N TRP A 190 15.32 -3.48 12.47
CA TRP A 190 15.67 -3.76 11.06
C TRP A 190 15.30 -5.20 10.65
N LEU A 191 15.39 -6.16 11.58
CA LEU A 191 15.04 -7.56 11.30
C LEU A 191 13.54 -7.69 11.00
N PHE A 192 12.71 -7.05 11.83
CA PHE A 192 11.27 -7.00 11.61
C PHE A 192 10.95 -6.29 10.29
N LYS A 193 11.54 -5.11 10.03
CA LYS A 193 11.38 -4.41 8.75
C LYS A 193 11.70 -5.26 7.54
N ILE A 194 12.81 -6.01 7.57
CA ILE A 194 13.16 -6.91 6.48
C ILE A 194 12.10 -8.01 6.32
N ALA A 195 11.60 -8.59 7.41
CA ALA A 195 10.54 -9.59 7.33
C ALA A 195 9.25 -9.04 6.69
N PHE A 196 8.81 -7.84 7.09
CA PHE A 196 7.65 -7.16 6.46
C PHE A 196 7.89 -6.85 4.97
N ILE A 197 9.11 -6.38 4.62
CA ILE A 197 9.49 -6.13 3.21
C ILE A 197 9.48 -7.43 2.40
N LEU A 198 9.98 -8.54 2.93
CA LEU A 198 9.99 -9.82 2.24
C LEU A 198 8.56 -10.33 2.00
N ALA A 199 7.67 -10.18 2.98
CA ALA A 199 6.25 -10.49 2.82
C ALA A 199 5.59 -9.59 1.76
N ASP A 200 5.85 -8.28 1.77
CA ASP A 200 5.35 -7.34 0.75
C ASP A 200 5.85 -7.69 -0.66
N LEU A 201 7.14 -8.02 -0.80
CA LEU A 201 7.73 -8.42 -2.08
C LEU A 201 7.15 -9.74 -2.59
N LEU A 202 6.83 -10.68 -1.69
CA LEU A 202 6.12 -11.90 -2.04
C LEU A 202 4.72 -11.59 -2.60
N ILE A 203 3.98 -10.66 -1.99
CA ILE A 203 2.68 -10.20 -2.51
C ILE A 203 2.85 -9.56 -3.89
N CYS A 204 3.85 -8.67 -4.06
CA CYS A 204 4.17 -8.07 -5.35
C CYS A 204 4.45 -9.14 -6.41
N TRP A 205 5.19 -10.19 -6.06
CA TRP A 205 5.49 -11.31 -6.94
C TRP A 205 4.21 -12.06 -7.34
N LEU A 206 3.39 -12.46 -6.37
CA LEU A 206 2.11 -13.16 -6.60
C LEU A 206 1.18 -12.36 -7.52
N LEU A 207 1.03 -11.06 -7.25
CA LEU A 207 0.22 -10.16 -8.08
C LEU A 207 0.77 -10.02 -9.49
N SER A 208 2.10 -9.90 -9.63
CA SER A 208 2.74 -9.83 -10.95
C SER A 208 2.55 -11.12 -11.76
N ARG A 209 2.56 -12.28 -11.10
CA ARG A 209 2.32 -13.59 -11.73
C ARG A 209 0.86 -13.76 -12.13
N ARG A 210 -0.07 -13.29 -11.30
CA ARG A 210 -1.52 -13.48 -11.51
C ARG A 210 -2.10 -12.49 -12.51
N PHE A 211 -1.68 -11.23 -12.45
CA PHE A 211 -2.33 -10.14 -13.19
C PHE A 211 -1.40 -9.45 -14.19
N GLY A 212 -0.08 -9.68 -14.12
CA GLY A 212 0.91 -8.97 -14.92
C GLY A 212 1.44 -7.70 -14.24
N TYR A 213 2.58 -7.21 -14.70
CA TYR A 213 3.26 -6.06 -14.08
C TYR A 213 2.42 -4.76 -14.13
N GLN A 214 1.66 -4.53 -15.21
CA GLN A 214 0.86 -3.31 -15.36
C GLN A 214 -0.20 -3.18 -14.25
N GLN A 215 -0.87 -4.28 -13.90
CA GLN A 215 -1.89 -4.33 -12.86
C GLN A 215 -1.25 -4.36 -11.48
N ALA A 216 -0.13 -5.08 -11.33
CA ALA A 216 0.58 -5.16 -10.06
C ALA A 216 1.12 -3.79 -9.57
N ILE A 217 1.35 -2.83 -10.47
CA ILE A 217 1.79 -1.47 -10.11
C ILE A 217 0.82 -0.78 -9.13
N PHE A 218 -0.49 -1.03 -9.23
CA PHE A 218 -1.47 -0.43 -8.32
C PHE A 218 -1.25 -0.79 -6.85
N TYR A 219 -0.65 -1.96 -6.59
CA TYR A 219 -0.22 -2.37 -5.26
C TYR A 219 1.24 -2.01 -5.03
N ALA A 220 2.13 -2.49 -5.91
CA ALA A 220 3.57 -2.43 -5.71
C ALA A 220 4.10 -0.99 -5.62
N TRP A 221 3.51 -0.04 -6.34
CA TRP A 221 3.97 1.35 -6.34
C TRP A 221 3.06 2.28 -5.54
N ASN A 222 2.10 1.73 -4.80
CA ASN A 222 1.24 2.51 -3.93
C ASN A 222 2.09 3.13 -2.79
N PRO A 223 2.09 4.46 -2.63
CA PRO A 223 2.85 5.15 -1.58
C PRO A 223 2.54 4.62 -0.18
N LEU A 224 1.27 4.28 0.09
CA LEU A 224 0.83 3.76 1.37
C LEU A 224 1.45 2.39 1.65
N ILE A 225 1.42 1.47 0.68
CA ILE A 225 2.03 0.14 0.81
C ILE A 225 3.53 0.26 1.05
N ILE A 226 4.21 1.09 0.26
CA ILE A 226 5.65 1.36 0.39
C ILE A 226 5.98 1.88 1.80
N TYR A 227 5.23 2.87 2.27
CA TYR A 227 5.42 3.44 3.60
C TYR A 227 5.13 2.42 4.69
N SER A 228 3.95 1.78 4.70
CA SER A 228 3.52 0.89 5.78
C SER A 228 4.50 -0.26 5.99
N PHE A 229 4.83 -1.01 4.94
CA PHE A 229 5.65 -2.23 5.11
C PHE A 229 7.14 -1.94 5.27
N ALA A 230 7.71 -1.00 4.51
CA ALA A 230 9.16 -0.76 4.52
C ALA A 230 9.58 0.33 5.51
N GLY A 231 8.82 1.42 5.56
CA GLY A 231 9.08 2.54 6.46
C GLY A 231 8.55 2.25 7.86
N GLY A 232 7.24 2.05 7.98
CA GLY A 232 6.51 1.89 9.24
C GLY A 232 6.72 0.53 9.91
N ALA A 233 7.07 -0.51 9.15
CA ALA A 233 7.13 -1.89 9.60
C ALA A 233 5.76 -2.42 10.09
N HIS A 234 4.69 -2.13 9.35
CA HIS A 234 3.31 -2.53 9.63
C HIS A 234 2.74 -3.39 8.50
#